data_AF-A0A7V1KYD2-F1
#
_entry.id   AF-A0A7V1KYD2-F1
#
_cell.length_a   1.000
_cell.length_b   1.000
_cell.length_c   1.000
_cell.angle_alpha   90.00
_cell.angle_beta   90.00
_cell.angle_gamma   90.00
#
_symmetry.space_group_name_H-M   'P 1'
#
loop_
_entity.id
_entity.type
_entity.pdbx_description
1 polymer ?
#
loop_
_entity_poly.entity_id
_entity_poly.type
_entity_poly.pdbx_seq_one_letter_code
_entity_poly.pdbx_strand_id
1 'polypeptide(L)' 'MKIIETQDFKVRLINGGEYLNSAQLLRGRIFLRQEKTEKDKFDKFCQHLVVIDKRINQVVGTYRLLLGSIAEKNIG' A
#
# COMPACT_ATOMS: atom_id res chain seq x y z
N MET A 1 5.33 0.71 -14.91
CA MET A 1 5.10 0.18 -13.55
C MET A 1 6.30 -0.67 -13.18
N LYS A 2 7.09 -0.29 -12.16
CA LYS A 2 8.29 -1.04 -11.77
C LYS A 2 7.91 -2.10 -10.75
N ILE A 3 8.19 -3.35 -11.06
CA ILE A 3 7.97 -4.50 -10.18
C ILE A 3 9.36 -5.04 -9.83
N ILE A 4 9.57 -5.33 -8.55
CA ILE A 4 10.77 -6.03 -8.06
C ILE A 4 10.29 -7.34 -7.46
N GLU A 5 10.87 -8.45 -7.88
CA GLU A 5 10.49 -9.76 -7.38
C GLU A 5 11.73 -10.55 -6.93
N THR A 6 11.55 -11.35 -5.90
CA THR A 6 12.46 -12.43 -5.49
C THR A 6 11.75 -13.76 -5.70
N GLN A 7 12.32 -14.87 -5.24
CA GLN A 7 11.66 -16.18 -5.30
C GLN A 7 10.32 -16.19 -4.56
N ASP A 8 10.25 -15.57 -3.37
CA ASP A 8 9.08 -15.66 -2.49
C ASP A 8 8.27 -14.36 -2.42
N PHE A 9 8.85 -13.22 -2.78
CA PHE A 9 8.20 -11.92 -2.60
C PHE A 9 8.08 -11.13 -3.88
N LYS A 10 7.02 -10.34 -3.97
CA LYS A 10 6.78 -9.36 -5.03
C LYS A 10 6.51 -8.00 -4.40
N VAL A 11 7.28 -7.01 -4.82
CA VAL A 11 7.11 -5.61 -4.44
C VAL A 11 6.61 -4.82 -5.64
N ARG A 12 5.54 -4.07 -5.44
CA ARG A 12 4.95 -3.25 -6.50
C ARG A 12 4.27 -2.01 -5.94
N LEU A 13 4.25 -0.96 -6.76
CA LEU A 13 3.42 0.21 -6.53
C LEU A 13 2.01 -0.06 -7.04
N ILE A 14 1.00 0.33 -6.26
CA ILE A 14 -0.41 0.19 -6.57
C ILE A 14 -1.14 1.51 -6.28
N ASN A 15 -2.24 1.69 -7.01
CA ASN A 15 -3.07 2.89 -7.00
C ASN A 15 -4.56 2.52 -6.86
N GLY A 16 -4.87 1.23 -6.65
CA GLY A 16 -6.23 0.70 -6.61
C GLY A 16 -6.28 -0.83 -6.63
N GLY A 17 -7.50 -1.36 -6.67
CA GLY A 17 -7.76 -2.80 -6.77
C GLY A 17 -7.63 -3.57 -5.45
N GLU A 18 -7.72 -4.90 -5.55
CA GLU A 18 -7.80 -5.80 -4.40
C GLU A 18 -6.61 -5.68 -3.46
N TYR A 19 -5.40 -5.55 -4.02
CA TYR A 19 -4.18 -5.40 -3.21
C TYR A 19 -4.17 -4.09 -2.40
N LEU A 20 -4.86 -3.04 -2.84
CA LEU A 20 -5.00 -1.82 -2.04
C LEU A 20 -5.94 -2.07 -0.86
N ASN A 21 -7.03 -2.80 -1.09
CA ASN A 21 -7.93 -3.22 -0.02
C ASN A 21 -7.20 -4.10 1.01
N SER A 22 -6.44 -5.10 0.56
CA SER A 22 -5.62 -5.94 1.45
C SER A 22 -4.60 -5.13 2.24
N ALA A 23 -3.95 -4.14 1.61
CA ALA A 23 -3.03 -3.23 2.30
C ALA A 23 -3.74 -2.37 3.36
N GLN A 24 -4.93 -1.86 3.07
CA GLN A 24 -5.73 -1.07 4.01
C GLN A 24 -6.26 -1.91 5.17
N LEU A 25 -6.63 -3.18 4.91
CA LEU A 25 -6.95 -4.14 5.96
C LEU A 25 -5.74 -4.45 6.85
N LEU A 26 -4.58 -4.69 6.25
CA LEU A 26 -3.33 -4.90 7.00
C LEU A 26 -3.01 -3.71 7.91
N ARG A 27 -3.16 -2.47 7.40
CA ARG A 27 -3.01 -1.25 8.20
C ARG A 27 -3.98 -1.22 9.38
N GLY A 28 -5.25 -1.51 9.16
CA GLY A 28 -6.25 -1.56 10.24
C GLY A 28 -5.94 -2.58 11.31
N ARG A 29 -5.47 -3.78 10.91
CA ARG A 29 -5.04 -4.82 11.85
C ARG A 29 -3.86 -4.38 12.70
N ILE A 30 -2.85 -3.74 12.09
CA ILE A 30 -1.61 -3.39 12.80
C ILE A 30 -1.77 -2.10 13.63
N PHE A 31 -2.31 -1.03 13.04
CA PHE A 31 -2.38 0.28 13.69
C PHE A 31 -3.58 0.43 14.63
N LEU A 32 -4.73 -0.13 14.24
CA LEU A 32 -6.00 0.03 14.96
C LEU A 32 -6.46 -1.24 15.67
N ARG A 33 -5.74 -2.36 15.51
CA ARG A 33 -6.07 -3.68 16.09
C ARG A 33 -7.51 -4.11 15.74
N GLN A 34 -7.94 -3.84 14.52
CA GLN A 34 -9.28 -4.17 14.04
C GLN A 34 -9.26 -4.86 12.67
N GLU A 35 -10.26 -5.69 12.42
CA GLU A 35 -10.51 -6.37 11.13
C GLU A 35 -11.29 -5.47 10.16
N LYS A 36 -10.86 -4.21 9.99
CA LYS A 36 -11.48 -3.23 9.09
C LYS A 36 -10.41 -2.44 8.36
N THR A 37 -10.72 -1.99 7.14
CA THR A 37 -9.80 -1.15 6.37
C THR A 37 -9.52 0.15 7.09
N GLU A 38 -8.25 0.51 7.23
CA GLU A 38 -7.83 1.84 7.64
C GLU A 38 -7.59 2.69 6.40
N LYS A 39 -8.39 3.75 6.25
CA LYS A 39 -8.35 4.69 5.12
C LYS A 39 -8.53 6.11 5.64
N ASP A 40 -7.86 7.06 5.00
CA ASP A 40 -8.00 8.48 5.29
C ASP A 40 -8.00 9.34 4.00
N LYS A 41 -8.17 10.66 4.18
CA LYS A 41 -8.17 11.63 3.08
C LYS A 41 -6.81 11.77 2.38
N PHE A 42 -5.74 11.21 2.91
CA PHE A 42 -4.40 11.28 2.32
C PHE A 42 -4.13 10.13 1.37
N ASP A 43 -4.85 9.02 1.48
CA ASP A 43 -4.70 7.86 0.58
C ASP A 43 -4.88 8.23 -0.91
N LYS A 44 -5.71 9.23 -1.23
CA LYS A 44 -5.88 9.73 -2.60
C LYS A 44 -4.65 10.45 -3.18
N PHE A 45 -3.71 10.87 -2.33
CA PHE A 45 -2.48 11.57 -2.74
C PHE A 45 -1.25 10.66 -2.70
N CYS A 46 -1.37 9.49 -2.06
CA CYS A 46 -0.26 8.57 -1.88
C CYS A 46 -0.27 7.49 -2.96
N GLN A 47 0.92 7.10 -3.42
CA GLN A 47 1.09 5.77 -3.97
C GLN A 47 1.25 4.76 -2.83
N HIS A 48 0.80 3.54 -3.06
CA HIS A 48 0.94 2.47 -2.08
C HIS A 48 1.97 1.48 -2.59
N LEU A 49 3.05 1.30 -1.86
CA LEU A 49 3.98 0.19 -2.07
C LEU A 49 3.45 -1.01 -1.29
N VAL A 50 3.29 -2.16 -1.94
CA VAL A 50 2.89 -3.40 -1.27
C VAL A 50 3.95 -4.48 -1.45
N VAL A 51 4.12 -5.27 -0.40
CA VAL A 51 4.92 -6.50 -0.39
C VAL A 51 3.95 -7.67 -0.36
N ILE A 52 4.03 -8.52 -1.37
CA ILE A 52 3.17 -9.70 -1.54
C ILE A 52 4.04 -10.93 -1.32
N ASP A 53 3.64 -11.79 -0.38
CA ASP A 53 4.18 -13.14 -0.25
C ASP A 53 3.53 -14.05 -1.29
N LYS A 54 4.31 -14.57 -2.23
CA LYS A 54 3.84 -15.38 -3.36
C LYS A 54 3.40 -16.78 -2.95
N ARG A 55 3.83 -17.27 -1.79
CA ARG A 55 3.49 -18.63 -1.31
C ARG A 55 2.04 -18.71 -0.85
N ILE A 56 1.53 -17.62 -0.29
CA ILE A 56 0.15 -17.49 0.20
C ILE A 56 -0.68 -16.48 -0.60
N ASN A 57 -0.07 -15.80 -1.57
CA ASN A 57 -0.65 -14.71 -2.36
C ASN A 57 -1.32 -13.62 -1.51
N GLN A 58 -0.67 -13.18 -0.43
CA GLN A 58 -1.19 -12.16 0.47
C GLN A 58 -0.26 -10.95 0.58
N VAL A 59 -0.86 -9.77 0.80
CA VAL A 59 -0.12 -8.57 1.19
C VAL A 59 0.33 -8.73 2.63
N VAL A 60 1.65 -8.79 2.83
CA VAL A 60 2.30 -8.95 4.15
C VAL A 60 2.99 -7.67 4.62
N GLY A 61 3.12 -6.67 3.75
CA GLY A 61 3.69 -5.37 4.07
C GLY A 61 3.14 -4.28 3.17
N THR A 62 3.06 -3.05 3.69
CA THR A 62 2.61 -1.89 2.92
C THR A 62 3.27 -0.61 3.42
N TYR A 63 3.50 0.33 2.50
CA TYR A 63 4.00 1.67 2.80
C TYR A 63 3.28 2.72 1.94
N ARG A 64 2.99 3.88 2.53
CA ARG A 64 2.44 5.04 1.79
C ARG A 64 3.57 5.94 1.33
N LEU A 65 3.56 6.28 0.05
CA LEU A 65 4.55 7.15 -0.58
C LEU A 65 3.84 8.40 -1.08
N LEU A 66 4.05 9.52 -0.40
CA LEU A 66 3.73 10.84 -0.94
C LEU A 66 4.90 11.28 -1.82
N LEU A 67 4.67 11.34 -3.14
CA LEU A 67 5.72 11.74 -4.08
C LEU A 67 5.97 13.24 -3.98
N GLY A 68 7.23 13.66 -4.15
CA GLY A 68 7.61 15.08 -4.16
C GLY A 68 6.78 15.90 -5.15
N SER A 69 6.54 15.37 -6.35
CA SER A 69 5.70 16.02 -7.36
C SER A 69 4.23 16.19 -6.97
N ILE A 70 3.71 15.38 -6.05
CA ILE A 70 2.37 15.55 -5.49
C ILE A 70 2.41 16.54 -4.33
N ALA A 71 3.42 16.46 -3.48
CA ALA A 71 3.64 17.42 -2.39
C ALA A 71 3.78 18.85 -2.92
N GLU A 72 4.61 19.07 -3.94
CA GLU A 72 4.85 20.37 -4.59
C GLU A 72 3.58 20.99 -5.18
N LYS A 73 2.69 20.18 -5.76
CA LYS A 73 1.41 20.64 -6.32
C LYS A 73 0.36 21.00 -5.27
N ASN A 74 0.56 20.55 -4.03
CA ASN A 74 -0.37 20.75 -2.92
C ASN A 74 0.32 21.51 -1.77
N ILE A 75 1.35 22.31 -2.07
CA ILE A 75 1.90 23.29 -1.14
C ILE A 75 0.79 24.31 -0.87
N GLY A 76 0.38 24.40 0.40
CA GLY A 76 -0.56 25.40 0.89
C GLY A 76 0.10 26.76 1.05
#